data_AF-A0A078BCT9-F1
#
_entry.id   AF-A0A078BCT9-F1
#
_cell.length_a   1.000
_cell.length_b   1.000
_cell.length_c   1.000
_cell.angle_alpha   90.00
_cell.angle_beta   90.00
_cell.angle_gamma   90.00
#
_symmetry.space_group_name_H-M   'P 1'
#
loop_
_entity.id
_entity.type
_entity.pdbx_description
1 polymer ?
#
loop_
_entity_poly.entity_id
_entity_poly.type
_entity_poly.pdbx_seq_one_letter_code
_entity_poly.pdbx_strand_id
1 'polypeptide(L)'
;MTTVNQMRKENEKGFYYNPFEPRQWDITDENYQNQLVAQNFDFSKCQYPDLIDSQALQNIRKALLVPLISITVVGTIFLPLHAQLIYLTWWGHHLQTFTLIYCIKAGNPENKNNLLIKRISAICFQVSLTLQLIINLVYWTQLYQNDLAKSFTPDRPIFSTYFWWHKVLIHSLPAVTAVLNFILTQGVFIPGQAFYQIVLGAFYTIFNYFGVQYLGQPIYDFMDWKSYMSVVNSLIVFIMSGLIQQIICWFSIQVKTRPIDMIQSTQQDKKSK
;
A
#
# COMPACT_ATOMS: atom_id res chain seq x y z
N MET A 1 24.17 21.86 11.86
CA MET A 1 24.64 20.58 11.31
C MET A 1 24.88 19.62 12.45
N THR A 2 23.94 18.71 12.70
CA THR A 2 24.08 17.65 13.70
C THR A 2 25.05 16.60 13.16
N THR A 3 26.14 16.33 13.87
CA THR A 3 27.18 15.40 13.38
C THR A 3 26.67 13.96 13.40
N VAL A 4 27.16 13.13 12.48
CA VAL A 4 26.85 11.68 12.39
C VAL A 4 27.03 10.95 13.73
N ASN A 5 27.96 11.42 14.57
CA ASN A 5 28.21 10.87 15.91
C ASN A 5 27.09 11.19 16.92
N GLN A 6 26.40 12.31 16.79
CA GLN A 6 25.26 12.66 17.65
C GLN A 6 24.03 11.84 17.27
N MET A 7 23.78 11.64 15.96
CA MET A 7 22.75 10.72 15.48
C MET A 7 23.01 9.27 15.94
N ARG A 8 24.28 8.86 16.04
CA ARG A 8 24.64 7.52 16.54
C ARG A 8 24.37 7.36 18.04
N LYS A 9 24.66 8.37 18.86
CA LYS A 9 24.32 8.36 20.31
C LYS A 9 22.81 8.44 20.57
N GLU A 10 22.06 9.11 19.71
CA GLU A 10 20.59 9.13 19.77
C GLU A 10 20.00 7.79 19.30
N ASN A 11 20.60 7.13 18.31
CA ASN A 11 20.26 5.76 17.92
C ASN A 11 20.52 4.74 19.06
N GLU A 12 21.54 4.95 19.88
CA GLU A 12 21.84 4.10 21.06
C GLU A 12 20.81 4.26 22.19
N LYS A 13 20.08 5.39 22.23
CA LYS A 13 18.97 5.58 23.20
C LYS A 13 17.67 4.88 22.77
N GLY A 14 17.65 4.24 21.60
CA GLY A 14 16.44 3.74 20.97
C GLY A 14 15.61 4.91 20.48
N PHE A 15 15.47 5.04 19.17
CA PHE A 15 14.56 6.03 18.61
C PHE A 15 13.14 5.66 19.04
N TYR A 16 12.59 6.39 20.01
CA TYR A 16 11.23 6.14 20.50
C TYR A 16 10.26 6.53 19.38
N TYR A 17 9.77 5.53 18.67
CA TYR A 17 8.71 5.74 17.71
C TYR A 17 7.47 6.23 18.49
N ASN A 18 7.09 7.49 18.29
CA ASN A 18 5.90 8.08 18.86
C ASN A 18 5.03 8.66 17.72
N PRO A 19 3.90 8.05 17.38
CA PRO A 19 3.05 8.53 16.30
C PRO A 19 2.46 9.93 16.57
N PHE A 20 2.53 10.42 17.80
CA PHE A 20 2.11 11.76 18.20
C PHE A 20 3.23 12.79 18.16
N GLU A 21 4.47 12.39 17.87
CA GLU A 21 5.59 13.32 17.72
C GLU A 21 5.41 14.17 16.46
N PRO A 22 5.21 15.50 16.55
CA PRO A 22 4.89 16.34 15.39
C PRO A 22 5.93 16.24 14.27
N ARG A 23 7.20 16.02 14.63
CA ARG A 23 8.28 15.88 13.64
C ARG A 23 8.10 14.67 12.72
N GLN A 24 7.46 13.59 13.18
CA GLN A 24 7.14 12.43 12.33
C GLN A 24 6.13 12.73 11.23
N TRP A 25 5.39 13.83 11.37
CA TRP A 25 4.43 14.33 10.39
C TRP A 25 5.04 15.35 9.42
N ASP A 26 6.23 15.88 9.72
CA ASP A 26 6.92 16.80 8.84
C ASP A 26 7.58 16.03 7.69
N ILE A 27 6.87 16.00 6.55
CA ILE A 27 7.36 15.41 5.30
C ILE A 27 8.40 16.27 4.58
N THR A 28 8.58 17.53 5.00
CA THR A 28 9.48 18.48 4.34
C THR A 28 10.93 18.32 4.84
N ASP A 29 11.14 17.81 6.06
CA ASP A 29 12.46 17.40 6.56
C ASP A 29 12.87 16.06 5.94
N GLU A 30 13.39 16.11 4.71
CA GLU A 30 13.84 14.93 3.96
C GLU A 30 14.87 14.08 4.71
N ASN A 31 15.76 14.72 5.47
CA ASN A 31 16.80 14.02 6.23
C ASN A 31 16.18 13.19 7.36
N TYR A 32 15.23 13.78 8.09
CA TYR A 32 14.51 13.07 9.13
C TYR A 32 13.64 11.94 8.58
N GLN A 33 12.92 12.17 7.47
CA GLN A 33 12.13 11.10 6.82
C GLN A 33 13.03 9.95 6.33
N ASN A 34 14.21 10.24 5.79
CA ASN A 34 15.18 9.21 5.40
C ASN A 34 15.68 8.41 6.60
N GLN A 35 15.93 9.07 7.75
CA GLN A 35 16.33 8.39 8.99
C GLN A 35 15.22 7.48 9.52
N LEU A 36 13.98 7.99 9.58
CA LEU A 36 12.82 7.20 9.99
C LEU A 36 12.68 5.95 9.12
N VAL A 37 12.74 6.09 7.80
CA VAL A 37 12.66 4.96 6.89
C VAL A 37 13.83 4.00 7.07
N ALA A 38 15.04 4.52 7.25
CA ALA A 38 16.24 3.71 7.43
C ALA A 38 16.13 2.80 8.66
N GLN A 39 15.56 3.31 9.75
CA GLN A 39 15.37 2.61 11.03
C GLN A 39 14.17 1.67 11.02
N ASN A 40 13.04 2.08 10.44
CA ASN A 40 11.76 1.38 10.60
C ASN A 40 11.48 0.36 9.51
N PHE A 41 12.14 0.43 8.35
CA PHE A 41 11.95 -0.52 7.26
C PHE A 41 13.22 -1.32 6.98
N ASP A 42 13.09 -2.63 6.76
CA ASP A 42 14.14 -3.46 6.17
C ASP A 42 13.50 -4.40 5.14
N PHE A 43 13.46 -3.97 3.88
CA PHE A 43 12.89 -4.77 2.80
C PHE A 43 13.73 -6.01 2.47
N SER A 44 14.95 -6.14 2.98
CA SER A 44 15.77 -7.34 2.80
C SER A 44 15.41 -8.44 3.80
N LYS A 45 14.69 -8.12 4.88
CA LYS A 45 14.39 -9.05 5.98
C LYS A 45 12.91 -9.37 6.09
N CYS A 46 12.65 -10.63 6.42
CA CYS A 46 11.32 -11.08 6.80
C CYS A 46 11.04 -10.66 8.25
N GLN A 47 9.78 -10.37 8.56
CA GLN A 47 9.30 -10.21 9.93
C GLN A 47 9.50 -11.49 10.77
N TYR A 48 9.51 -12.65 10.10
CA TYR A 48 9.67 -13.98 10.69
C TYR A 48 10.91 -14.67 10.09
N PRO A 49 12.13 -14.22 10.45
CA PRO A 49 13.37 -14.71 9.83
C PRO A 49 13.64 -16.19 10.10
N ASP A 50 13.08 -16.76 11.17
CA ASP A 50 13.20 -18.18 11.50
C ASP A 50 12.35 -19.08 10.55
N LEU A 51 11.34 -18.50 9.90
CA LEU A 51 10.44 -19.23 8.99
C LEU A 51 10.79 -18.99 7.52
N ILE A 52 11.19 -17.76 7.17
CA ILE A 52 11.41 -17.33 5.79
C ILE A 52 12.69 -16.49 5.75
N ASP A 53 13.71 -17.02 5.08
CA ASP A 53 14.95 -16.29 4.85
C ASP A 53 14.76 -15.12 3.85
N SER A 54 15.78 -14.27 3.75
CA SER A 54 15.77 -13.10 2.86
C SER A 54 15.57 -13.45 1.39
N GLN A 55 16.11 -14.58 0.92
CA GLN A 55 16.00 -15.00 -0.48
C GLN A 55 14.60 -15.51 -0.79
N ALA A 56 14.03 -16.32 0.09
CA ALA A 56 12.66 -16.80 0.03
C ALA A 56 11.67 -15.62 0.04
N LEU A 57 11.90 -14.60 0.87
CA LEU A 57 11.10 -13.37 0.86
C LEU A 57 11.09 -12.69 -0.52
N GLN A 58 12.27 -12.51 -1.15
CA GLN A 58 12.33 -11.91 -2.49
C GLN A 58 11.65 -12.81 -3.54
N ASN A 59 11.78 -14.12 -3.43
CA ASN A 59 11.13 -15.07 -4.34
C ASN A 59 9.60 -15.01 -4.20
N ILE A 60 9.07 -14.91 -2.98
CA ILE A 60 7.63 -14.71 -2.72
C ILE A 60 7.15 -13.40 -3.37
N ARG A 61 7.87 -12.29 -3.20
CA ARG A 61 7.50 -11.02 -3.85
C ARG A 61 7.50 -11.10 -5.37
N LYS A 62 8.48 -11.80 -5.97
CA LYS A 62 8.49 -12.05 -7.43
C LYS A 62 7.29 -12.89 -7.85
N ALA A 63 6.97 -13.95 -7.11
CA ALA A 63 5.81 -14.80 -7.39
C ALA A 63 4.49 -14.01 -7.29
N LEU A 64 4.37 -13.12 -6.31
CA LEU A 64 3.23 -12.21 -6.15
C LEU A 64 3.15 -11.14 -7.26
N LEU A 65 4.30 -10.69 -7.78
CA LEU A 65 4.38 -9.68 -8.83
C LEU A 65 3.94 -10.21 -10.20
N VAL A 66 4.25 -11.47 -10.52
CA VAL A 66 3.91 -12.10 -11.80
C VAL A 66 2.42 -11.95 -12.17
N PRO A 67 1.45 -12.37 -11.35
CA PRO A 67 0.04 -12.27 -11.73
C PRO A 67 -0.44 -10.81 -11.81
N LEU A 68 0.16 -9.89 -11.04
CA LEU A 68 -0.16 -8.46 -11.17
C LEU A 68 0.27 -7.89 -12.51
N ILE A 69 1.48 -8.21 -12.96
CA ILE A 69 1.98 -7.82 -14.29
C ILE A 69 1.11 -8.45 -15.38
N SER A 70 0.77 -9.74 -15.25
CA SER A 70 -0.10 -10.42 -16.21
C SER A 70 -1.46 -9.74 -16.35
N ILE A 71 -2.09 -9.35 -15.24
CA ILE A 71 -3.34 -8.59 -15.25
C ILE A 71 -3.17 -7.23 -15.93
N THR A 72 -2.05 -6.52 -15.71
CA THR A 72 -1.77 -5.25 -16.39
C THR A 72 -1.60 -5.44 -17.90
N VAL A 73 -0.87 -6.47 -18.33
CA VAL A 73 -0.65 -6.76 -19.76
C VAL A 73 -1.98 -7.13 -20.43
N VAL A 74 -2.74 -8.05 -19.83
CA VAL A 74 -4.08 -8.44 -20.33
C VAL A 74 -5.01 -7.23 -20.33
N GLY A 75 -5.04 -6.44 -19.26
CA GLY A 75 -5.83 -5.21 -19.20
C GLY A 75 -5.46 -4.21 -20.29
N THR A 76 -4.17 -4.07 -20.62
CA THR A 76 -3.70 -3.17 -21.68
C THR A 76 -4.09 -3.66 -23.07
N ILE A 77 -4.13 -4.97 -23.29
CA ILE A 77 -4.52 -5.55 -24.58
C ILE A 77 -6.04 -5.47 -24.79
N PHE A 78 -6.83 -5.74 -23.73
CA PHE A 78 -8.27 -5.95 -23.87
C PHE A 78 -9.14 -4.78 -23.41
N LEU A 79 -8.62 -3.86 -22.59
CA LEU A 79 -9.37 -2.71 -22.09
C LEU A 79 -8.85 -1.41 -22.72
N PRO A 80 -9.73 -0.46 -23.01
CA PRO A 80 -9.30 0.84 -23.49
C PRO A 80 -8.49 1.56 -22.40
N LEU A 81 -7.47 2.32 -22.81
CA LEU A 81 -6.56 3.01 -21.90
C LEU A 81 -7.30 3.90 -20.88
N HIS A 82 -8.38 4.57 -21.29
CA HIS A 82 -9.17 5.42 -20.38
C HIS A 82 -9.74 4.62 -19.20
N ALA A 83 -10.12 3.35 -19.37
CA ALA A 83 -10.63 2.54 -18.27
C ALA A 83 -9.55 2.35 -17.19
N GLN A 84 -8.29 2.17 -17.59
CA GLN A 84 -7.18 2.05 -16.65
C GLN A 84 -6.88 3.36 -15.90
N LEU A 85 -7.27 4.51 -16.47
CA LEU A 85 -7.05 5.83 -15.88
C LEU A 85 -8.20 6.32 -14.99
N ILE A 86 -9.44 5.86 -15.21
CA ILE A 86 -10.62 6.41 -14.53
C ILE A 86 -11.11 5.57 -13.34
N TYR A 87 -10.83 4.27 -13.31
CA TYR A 87 -11.27 3.39 -12.22
C TYR A 87 -10.19 3.29 -11.13
N LEU A 88 -10.58 3.52 -9.87
CA LEU A 88 -9.67 3.44 -8.70
C LEU A 88 -8.98 2.08 -8.58
N THR A 89 -9.67 1.00 -8.97
CA THR A 89 -9.12 -0.36 -8.92
C THR A 89 -7.84 -0.47 -9.75
N TRP A 90 -7.78 0.16 -10.92
CA TRP A 90 -6.58 0.16 -11.76
C TRP A 90 -5.45 1.00 -11.13
N TRP A 91 -5.76 2.15 -10.52
CA TRP A 91 -4.78 2.94 -9.77
C TRP A 91 -4.16 2.13 -8.62
N GLY A 92 -4.99 1.47 -7.82
CA GLY A 92 -4.52 0.58 -6.76
C GLY A 92 -3.67 -0.55 -7.31
N HIS A 93 -4.11 -1.20 -8.39
CA HIS A 93 -3.40 -2.30 -9.04
C HIS A 93 -2.00 -1.89 -9.52
N HIS A 94 -1.89 -0.76 -10.22
CA HIS A 94 -0.61 -0.21 -10.67
C HIS A 94 0.29 0.17 -9.49
N LEU A 95 -0.27 0.82 -8.47
CA LEU A 95 0.48 1.18 -7.27
C LEU A 95 1.01 -0.06 -6.53
N GLN A 96 0.22 -1.13 -6.42
CA GLN A 96 0.66 -2.38 -5.81
C GLN A 96 1.75 -3.07 -6.64
N THR A 97 1.65 -3.01 -7.97
CA THR A 97 2.68 -3.51 -8.88
C THR A 97 3.99 -2.74 -8.67
N PHE A 98 3.95 -1.40 -8.65
CA PHE A 98 5.12 -0.56 -8.36
C PHE A 98 5.68 -0.83 -6.97
N THR A 99 4.82 -1.00 -5.97
CA THR A 99 5.21 -1.32 -4.60
C THR A 99 6.08 -2.57 -4.55
N LEU A 100 5.68 -3.68 -5.17
CA LEU A 100 6.49 -4.90 -5.18
C LEU A 100 7.82 -4.71 -5.92
N ILE A 101 7.82 -4.01 -7.06
CA ILE A 101 9.05 -3.70 -7.80
C ILE A 101 10.02 -2.92 -6.91
N TYR A 102 9.54 -1.89 -6.22
CA TYR A 102 10.36 -1.06 -5.33
C TYR A 102 10.79 -1.82 -4.06
N CYS A 103 9.94 -2.67 -3.48
CA CYS A 103 10.33 -3.54 -2.36
C CYS A 103 11.44 -4.53 -2.77
N ILE A 104 11.34 -5.14 -3.96
CA ILE A 104 12.38 -6.05 -4.50
C ILE A 104 13.67 -5.27 -4.73
N LYS A 105 13.60 -4.08 -5.36
CA LYS A 105 14.78 -3.23 -5.58
C LYS A 105 15.44 -2.81 -4.28
N ALA A 106 14.67 -2.38 -3.28
CA ALA A 106 15.17 -1.99 -1.96
C ALA A 106 15.71 -3.17 -1.13
N GLY A 107 15.23 -4.39 -1.39
CA GLY A 107 15.74 -5.61 -0.77
C GLY A 107 17.01 -6.17 -1.40
N ASN A 108 17.42 -5.68 -2.58
CA ASN A 108 18.66 -6.10 -3.24
C ASN A 108 19.89 -5.53 -2.49
N PRO A 109 20.92 -6.34 -2.18
CA PRO A 109 22.17 -5.90 -1.56
C PRO A 109 22.83 -4.69 -2.22
N GLU A 110 22.75 -4.56 -3.56
CA GLU A 110 23.31 -3.43 -4.32
C GLU A 110 22.67 -2.09 -3.93
N ASN A 111 21.41 -2.11 -3.51
CA ASN A 111 20.65 -0.91 -3.13
C ASN A 111 20.53 -0.73 -1.61
N LYS A 112 21.24 -1.53 -0.79
CA LYS A 112 21.11 -1.51 0.68
C LYS A 112 21.30 -0.11 1.28
N ASN A 113 22.19 0.69 0.67
CA ASN A 113 22.51 2.05 1.12
C ASN A 113 21.75 3.14 0.35
N ASN A 114 20.90 2.78 -0.61
CA ASN A 114 20.14 3.74 -1.39
C ASN A 114 18.86 4.17 -0.63
N LEU A 115 19.01 5.22 0.18
CA LEU A 115 17.93 5.74 1.02
C LEU A 115 16.73 6.25 0.19
N LEU A 116 16.96 6.77 -1.03
CA LEU A 116 15.89 7.25 -1.89
C LEU A 116 14.98 6.10 -2.33
N ILE A 117 15.55 4.99 -2.83
CA ILE A 117 14.78 3.80 -3.21
C ILE A 117 14.02 3.29 -1.98
N LYS A 118 14.68 3.19 -0.83
CA LYS A 118 14.06 2.72 0.42
C LYS A 118 12.87 3.60 0.84
N ARG A 119 13.00 4.94 0.73
CA ARG A 119 11.94 5.92 1.02
C ARG A 119 10.76 5.75 0.07
N ILE A 120 11.01 5.66 -1.23
CA ILE A 120 9.96 5.44 -2.24
C ILE A 120 9.25 4.11 -1.97
N SER A 121 10.00 3.03 -1.70
CA SER A 121 9.43 1.72 -1.36
C SER A 121 8.53 1.79 -0.13
N ALA A 122 8.94 2.50 0.93
CA ALA A 122 8.14 2.67 2.15
C ALA A 122 6.84 3.43 1.87
N ILE A 123 6.91 4.55 1.13
CA ILE A 123 5.73 5.35 0.77
C ILE A 123 4.75 4.50 -0.06
N CYS A 124 5.22 3.90 -1.15
CA CYS A 124 4.39 3.06 -2.01
C CYS A 124 3.76 1.91 -1.22
N PHE A 125 4.52 1.26 -0.33
CA PHE A 125 4.05 0.16 0.49
C PHE A 125 2.92 0.55 1.44
N GLN A 126 3.01 1.71 2.11
CA GLN A 126 1.97 2.18 3.02
C GLN A 126 0.70 2.63 2.28
N VAL A 127 0.90 3.44 1.23
CA VAL A 127 -0.19 3.98 0.40
C VAL A 127 -0.91 2.83 -0.30
N SER A 128 -0.18 1.86 -0.86
CA SER A 128 -0.77 0.71 -1.54
C SER A 128 -1.61 -0.16 -0.62
N LEU A 129 -1.10 -0.52 0.57
CA LEU A 129 -1.88 -1.33 1.52
C LEU A 129 -3.18 -0.64 1.91
N THR A 130 -3.10 0.64 2.27
CA THR A 130 -4.26 1.45 2.67
C THR A 130 -5.28 1.54 1.53
N LEU A 131 -4.81 1.90 0.33
CA LEU A 131 -5.67 2.04 -0.84
C LEU A 131 -6.34 0.71 -1.22
N GLN A 132 -5.62 -0.41 -1.15
CA GLN A 132 -6.17 -1.72 -1.49
C GLN A 132 -7.27 -2.16 -0.51
N LEU A 133 -7.12 -1.87 0.78
CA LEU A 133 -8.17 -2.14 1.76
C LEU A 133 -9.43 -1.32 1.48
N ILE A 134 -9.28 -0.06 1.09
CA ILE A 134 -10.41 0.81 0.71
C ILE A 134 -11.10 0.30 -0.55
N ILE A 135 -10.34 -0.01 -1.61
CA ILE A 135 -10.88 -0.55 -2.87
C ILE A 135 -11.65 -1.84 -2.59
N ASN A 136 -11.07 -2.75 -1.82
CA ASN A 136 -11.69 -4.03 -1.50
C ASN A 136 -12.97 -3.82 -0.68
N LEU A 137 -12.94 -2.97 0.35
CA LEU A 137 -14.11 -2.64 1.16
C LEU A 137 -15.24 -2.05 0.32
N VAL A 138 -14.97 -1.00 -0.47
CA VAL A 138 -15.97 -0.33 -1.31
C VAL A 138 -16.53 -1.29 -2.35
N TYR A 139 -15.68 -2.06 -3.02
CA TYR A 139 -16.12 -3.00 -4.05
C TYR A 139 -17.05 -4.06 -3.48
N TRP A 140 -16.62 -4.78 -2.45
CA TRP A 140 -17.39 -5.92 -1.93
C TRP A 140 -18.66 -5.51 -1.20
N THR A 141 -18.70 -4.31 -0.60
CA THR A 141 -19.87 -3.85 0.15
C THR A 141 -20.87 -3.08 -0.70
N GLN A 142 -20.43 -2.33 -1.70
CA GLN A 142 -21.31 -1.42 -2.46
C GLN A 142 -21.45 -1.80 -3.93
N LEU A 143 -20.36 -2.17 -4.60
CA LEU A 143 -20.34 -2.30 -6.06
C LEU A 143 -20.63 -3.74 -6.52
N TYR A 144 -20.26 -4.74 -5.72
CA TYR A 144 -20.33 -6.14 -6.12
C TYR A 144 -21.74 -6.58 -6.50
N GLN A 145 -22.77 -6.19 -5.74
CA GLN A 145 -24.16 -6.58 -6.03
C GLN A 145 -24.63 -6.02 -7.38
N ASN A 146 -24.35 -4.75 -7.65
CA ASN A 146 -24.70 -4.09 -8.91
C ASN A 146 -23.91 -4.67 -10.09
N ASP A 147 -22.62 -4.95 -9.89
CA ASP A 147 -21.77 -5.60 -10.90
C ASP A 147 -22.24 -7.03 -11.20
N LEU A 148 -22.65 -7.79 -10.18
CA LEU A 148 -23.14 -9.16 -10.33
C LEU A 148 -24.42 -9.20 -11.16
N ALA A 149 -25.38 -8.32 -10.86
CA ALA A 149 -26.63 -8.23 -11.59
C ALA A 149 -26.42 -7.88 -13.08
N LYS A 150 -25.40 -7.04 -13.39
CA LYS A 150 -25.07 -6.65 -14.77
C LYS A 150 -24.24 -7.69 -15.51
N SER A 151 -23.47 -8.51 -14.80
CA SER A 151 -22.52 -9.45 -15.41
C SER A 151 -23.17 -10.76 -15.86
N PHE A 152 -24.34 -11.12 -15.34
CA PHE A 152 -25.06 -12.31 -15.76
C PHE A 152 -26.03 -11.99 -16.89
N THR A 153 -25.59 -12.31 -18.11
CA THR A 153 -26.41 -12.24 -19.32
C THR A 153 -26.71 -13.68 -19.76
N PRO A 154 -27.99 -14.15 -19.71
CA PRO A 154 -28.35 -15.55 -19.99
C PRO A 154 -27.89 -16.05 -21.36
N ASP A 155 -27.73 -15.13 -22.31
CA ASP A 155 -27.31 -15.38 -23.69
C ASP A 155 -25.81 -15.64 -23.85
N ARG A 156 -24.96 -15.32 -22.85
CA ARG A 156 -23.50 -15.50 -22.93
C ARG A 156 -22.90 -16.01 -21.61
N PRO A 157 -23.17 -17.27 -21.22
CA PRO A 157 -22.76 -17.79 -19.93
C PRO A 157 -21.23 -17.85 -19.75
N ILE A 158 -20.48 -18.27 -20.77
CA ILE A 158 -19.01 -18.36 -20.70
C ILE A 158 -18.37 -16.99 -20.49
N PHE A 159 -18.86 -15.97 -21.21
CA PHE A 159 -18.37 -14.61 -21.10
C PHE A 159 -18.71 -14.02 -19.72
N SER A 160 -19.92 -14.28 -19.22
CA SER A 160 -20.36 -13.88 -17.89
C SER A 160 -19.46 -14.46 -16.78
N THR A 161 -19.12 -15.75 -16.87
CA THR A 161 -18.21 -16.41 -15.92
C THR A 161 -16.79 -15.83 -15.97
N TYR A 162 -16.25 -15.57 -17.16
CA TYR A 162 -14.94 -14.93 -17.31
C TYR A 162 -14.92 -13.52 -16.70
N PHE A 163 -15.93 -12.70 -16.99
CA PHE A 163 -16.04 -11.36 -16.43
C PHE A 163 -16.14 -11.38 -14.92
N TRP A 164 -16.91 -12.31 -14.36
CA TRP A 164 -17.00 -12.49 -12.92
C TRP A 164 -15.63 -12.80 -12.31
N TRP A 165 -14.90 -13.80 -12.83
CA TRP A 165 -13.57 -14.13 -12.32
C TRP A 165 -12.58 -12.97 -12.46
N HIS A 166 -12.58 -12.28 -13.60
CA HIS A 166 -11.75 -11.09 -13.80
C HIS A 166 -12.03 -10.03 -12.74
N LYS A 167 -13.31 -9.75 -12.46
CA LYS A 167 -13.75 -8.79 -11.44
C LYS A 167 -13.35 -9.21 -10.04
N VAL A 168 -13.48 -10.48 -9.68
CA VAL A 168 -13.00 -11.00 -8.38
C VAL A 168 -11.48 -10.83 -8.26
N LEU A 169 -10.73 -11.22 -9.30
CA LEU A 169 -9.27 -11.17 -9.27
C LEU A 169 -8.73 -9.73 -9.21
N ILE A 170 -9.23 -8.81 -10.03
CA ILE A 170 -8.74 -7.43 -10.07
C ILE A 170 -8.98 -6.67 -8.74
N HIS A 171 -10.03 -7.02 -7.99
CA HIS A 171 -10.35 -6.37 -6.71
C HIS A 171 -9.75 -7.09 -5.49
N SER A 172 -9.52 -8.40 -5.55
CA SER A 172 -9.03 -9.17 -4.40
C SER A 172 -7.55 -9.49 -4.46
N LEU A 173 -7.00 -9.80 -5.64
CA LEU A 173 -5.60 -10.23 -5.74
C LEU A 173 -4.62 -9.13 -5.31
N PRO A 174 -4.76 -7.86 -5.72
CA PRO A 174 -3.86 -6.81 -5.27
C PRO A 174 -3.94 -6.58 -3.74
N ALA A 175 -5.13 -6.69 -3.15
CA ALA A 175 -5.32 -6.56 -1.70
C ALA A 175 -4.68 -7.72 -0.93
N VAL A 176 -4.90 -8.96 -1.33
CA VAL A 176 -4.22 -10.14 -0.75
C VAL A 176 -2.71 -9.99 -0.86
N THR A 177 -2.23 -9.53 -2.01
CA THR A 177 -0.79 -9.31 -2.24
C THR A 177 -0.22 -8.21 -1.35
N ALA A 178 -0.94 -7.10 -1.16
CA ALA A 178 -0.55 -6.03 -0.26
C ALA A 178 -0.48 -6.53 1.20
N VAL A 179 -1.48 -7.28 1.66
CA VAL A 179 -1.55 -7.84 3.00
C VAL A 179 -0.43 -8.87 3.25
N LEU A 180 -0.19 -9.79 2.31
CA LEU A 180 0.91 -10.75 2.43
C LEU A 180 2.26 -10.04 2.48
N ASN A 181 2.48 -9.05 1.60
CA ASN A 181 3.72 -8.27 1.62
C ASN A 181 3.85 -7.48 2.94
N PHE A 182 2.75 -6.99 3.50
CA PHE A 182 2.72 -6.35 4.82
C PHE A 182 3.13 -7.29 5.94
N ILE A 183 2.50 -8.47 6.02
CA ILE A 183 2.79 -9.48 7.05
C ILE A 183 4.26 -9.89 7.00
N LEU A 184 4.78 -10.16 5.80
CA LEU A 184 6.13 -10.69 5.61
C LEU A 184 7.25 -9.66 5.74
N THR A 185 7.03 -8.40 5.41
CA THR A 185 8.11 -7.39 5.41
C THR A 185 8.40 -6.88 6.82
N GLN A 186 9.67 -6.83 7.23
CA GLN A 186 10.05 -6.12 8.45
C GLN A 186 9.93 -4.59 8.23
N GLY A 187 8.91 -3.97 8.81
CA GLY A 187 8.56 -2.58 8.49
C GLY A 187 7.49 -1.97 9.38
N VAL A 188 7.82 -0.93 10.16
CA VAL A 188 6.83 -0.14 10.92
C VAL A 188 6.40 1.06 10.09
N PHE A 189 5.09 1.27 9.96
CA PHE A 189 4.54 2.35 9.15
C PHE A 189 4.82 3.72 9.78
N ILE A 190 4.75 4.80 8.99
CA ILE A 190 5.12 6.16 9.38
C ILE A 190 3.92 7.10 9.13
N PRO A 191 3.33 7.72 10.17
CA PRO A 191 2.09 8.49 10.10
C PRO A 191 2.15 9.64 9.12
N GLY A 192 3.27 10.35 9.06
CA GLY A 192 3.48 11.46 8.12
C GLY A 192 3.33 11.06 6.64
N GLN A 193 3.52 9.78 6.31
CA GLN A 193 3.31 9.30 4.94
C GLN A 193 1.83 9.27 4.54
N ALA A 194 0.89 9.53 5.45
CA ALA A 194 -0.52 9.72 5.13
C ALA A 194 -0.79 10.92 4.23
N PHE A 195 0.13 11.89 4.20
CA PHE A 195 0.08 12.97 3.24
C PHE A 195 0.08 12.47 1.79
N TYR A 196 0.90 11.46 1.45
CA TYR A 196 0.98 10.93 0.09
C TYR A 196 -0.32 10.24 -0.35
N GLN A 197 -1.04 9.64 0.59
CA GLN A 197 -2.37 9.07 0.36
C GLN A 197 -3.39 10.17 0.02
N ILE A 198 -3.36 11.31 0.72
CA ILE A 198 -4.22 12.46 0.43
C ILE A 198 -3.90 13.03 -0.96
N VAL A 199 -2.62 13.20 -1.28
CA VAL A 199 -2.18 13.68 -2.60
C VAL A 199 -2.68 12.74 -3.70
N LEU A 200 -2.48 11.43 -3.55
CA LEU A 200 -2.97 10.44 -4.52
C LEU A 200 -4.49 10.49 -4.67
N GLY A 201 -5.22 10.60 -3.56
CA GLY A 201 -6.67 10.75 -3.55
C GLY A 201 -7.13 12.00 -4.30
N ALA A 202 -6.50 13.15 -4.05
CA ALA A 202 -6.82 14.39 -4.74
C ALA A 202 -6.60 14.28 -6.26
N PHE A 203 -5.49 13.67 -6.69
CA PHE A 203 -5.24 13.37 -8.10
C PHE A 203 -6.33 12.45 -8.66
N TYR A 204 -6.64 11.35 -7.98
CA TYR A 204 -7.67 10.42 -8.44
C TYR A 204 -9.03 11.11 -8.60
N THR A 205 -9.43 11.96 -7.66
CA THR A 205 -10.69 12.71 -7.73
C THR A 205 -10.78 13.59 -8.98
N ILE A 206 -9.67 14.22 -9.40
CA ILE A 206 -9.60 14.98 -10.65
C ILE A 206 -9.82 14.05 -11.85
N PHE A 207 -9.14 12.91 -11.91
CA PHE A 207 -9.31 11.94 -13.00
C PHE A 207 -10.71 11.33 -13.03
N ASN A 208 -11.31 11.09 -11.87
CA ASN A 208 -12.67 10.58 -11.75
C ASN A 208 -13.69 11.60 -12.28
N TYR A 209 -13.54 12.88 -11.94
CA TYR A 209 -14.36 13.96 -12.49
C TYR A 209 -14.29 14.00 -14.02
N PHE A 210 -13.08 14.05 -14.60
CA PHE A 210 -12.92 14.04 -16.06
C PHE A 210 -13.43 12.75 -16.70
N GLY A 211 -13.27 11.61 -16.03
CA GLY A 211 -13.81 10.33 -16.47
C GLY A 211 -15.34 10.35 -16.58
N VAL A 212 -16.03 10.92 -15.59
CA VAL A 212 -17.50 11.05 -15.63
C VAL A 212 -17.96 12.00 -16.73
N GLN A 213 -17.26 13.12 -16.94
CA GLN A 213 -17.56 14.03 -18.05
C GLN A 213 -17.36 13.35 -19.41
N TYR A 214 -16.28 12.57 -19.56
CA TYR A 214 -15.96 11.85 -20.78
C TYR A 214 -16.96 10.73 -21.09
N LEU A 215 -17.36 9.95 -20.07
CA LEU A 215 -18.30 8.83 -20.24
C LEU A 215 -19.76 9.27 -20.32
N GLY A 216 -20.09 10.49 -19.87
CA GLY A 216 -21.46 10.97 -19.77
C GLY A 216 -22.29 10.30 -18.66
N GLN A 217 -21.68 9.47 -17.82
CA GLN A 217 -22.33 8.74 -16.74
C GLN A 217 -21.40 8.54 -15.52
N PRO A 218 -21.96 8.44 -14.30
CA PRO A 218 -21.18 8.17 -13.09
C PRO A 218 -20.39 6.87 -13.19
N ILE A 219 -19.13 6.92 -12.73
CA ILE A 219 -18.31 5.72 -12.49
C ILE A 219 -18.75 5.03 -11.20
N TYR A 220 -19.10 5.84 -10.19
CA TYR A 220 -19.69 5.40 -8.92
C TYR A 220 -20.99 6.13 -8.71
N ASP A 221 -22.04 5.43 -8.30
CA ASP A 221 -23.37 6.00 -8.12
C ASP A 221 -23.38 7.13 -7.07
N PHE A 222 -22.46 7.09 -6.10
CA PHE A 222 -22.28 8.11 -5.07
C PHE A 222 -21.39 9.30 -5.50
N MET A 223 -20.85 9.31 -6.72
CA MET A 223 -20.02 10.39 -7.28
C MET A 223 -20.44 10.72 -8.72
N ASP A 224 -21.64 11.28 -8.86
CA ASP A 224 -22.20 11.67 -10.16
C ASP A 224 -21.64 12.98 -10.72
N TRP A 225 -20.92 13.76 -9.91
CA TRP A 225 -20.38 15.07 -10.23
C TRP A 225 -21.41 16.10 -10.70
N LYS A 226 -22.70 15.86 -10.47
CA LYS A 226 -23.79 16.80 -10.80
C LYS A 226 -24.11 17.74 -9.65
N SER A 227 -23.76 17.35 -8.43
CA SER A 227 -23.97 18.14 -7.21
C SER A 227 -22.70 18.25 -6.37
N TYR A 228 -22.66 19.25 -5.47
CA TYR A 228 -21.55 19.42 -4.53
C TYR A 228 -21.37 18.21 -3.59
N MET A 229 -22.36 17.32 -3.49
CA MET A 229 -22.28 16.09 -2.70
C MET A 229 -21.16 15.16 -3.17
N SER A 230 -20.78 15.19 -4.45
CA SER A 230 -19.63 14.40 -4.95
C SER A 230 -18.30 14.86 -4.34
N VAL A 231 -18.15 16.16 -4.10
CA VAL A 231 -16.99 16.73 -3.40
C VAL A 231 -17.01 16.32 -1.93
N VAL A 232 -18.18 16.40 -1.27
CA VAL A 232 -18.34 15.96 0.12
C VAL A 232 -18.00 14.47 0.27
N ASN A 233 -18.52 13.61 -0.61
CA ASN A 233 -18.23 12.18 -0.60
C ASN A 233 -16.73 11.90 -0.83
N SER A 234 -16.07 12.65 -1.72
CA SER A 234 -14.62 12.56 -1.91
C SER A 234 -13.85 12.91 -0.64
N LEU A 235 -14.24 13.98 0.06
CA LEU A 235 -13.63 14.39 1.32
C LEU A 235 -13.83 13.33 2.42
N ILE A 236 -15.02 12.72 2.51
CA ILE A 236 -15.30 11.62 3.44
C ILE A 236 -14.36 10.44 3.15
N VAL A 237 -14.19 10.05 1.88
CA VAL A 237 -13.27 8.98 1.50
C VAL A 237 -11.83 9.32 1.89
N PHE A 238 -11.38 10.57 1.74
CA PHE A 238 -10.04 10.99 2.19
C PHE A 238 -9.86 10.90 3.70
N ILE A 239 -10.84 11.38 4.48
CA ILE A 239 -10.79 11.30 5.95
C ILE A 239 -10.74 9.83 6.38
N MET A 240 -11.62 8.99 5.83
CA MET A 240 -11.64 7.56 6.11
C MET A 240 -10.31 6.89 5.73
N SER A 241 -9.72 7.27 4.60
CA SER A 241 -8.41 6.76 4.18
C SER A 241 -7.30 7.14 5.16
N GLY A 242 -7.29 8.39 5.64
CA GLY A 242 -6.35 8.84 6.66
C GLY A 242 -6.51 8.07 7.97
N LEU A 243 -7.74 7.88 8.44
CA LEU A 243 -8.05 7.11 9.65
C LEU A 243 -7.60 5.65 9.54
N ILE A 244 -7.91 4.99 8.42
CA ILE A 244 -7.46 3.61 8.15
C ILE A 244 -5.93 3.54 8.21
N GLN A 245 -5.23 4.50 7.60
CA GLN A 245 -3.78 4.52 7.66
C GLN A 245 -3.25 4.68 9.09
N GLN A 246 -3.87 5.52 9.93
CA GLN A 246 -3.48 5.65 11.33
C GLN A 246 -3.70 4.36 12.12
N ILE A 247 -4.83 3.67 11.88
CA ILE A 247 -5.11 2.37 12.49
C ILE A 247 -4.04 1.35 12.07
N ILE A 248 -3.67 1.30 10.79
CA ILE A 248 -2.62 0.41 10.29
C ILE A 248 -1.26 0.78 10.87
N CYS A 249 -0.94 2.09 11.01
CA CYS A 249 0.28 2.54 11.68
C CYS A 249 0.34 2.01 13.11
N TRP A 250 -0.73 2.24 13.88
CA TRP A 250 -0.86 1.73 15.24
C TRP A 250 -0.69 0.21 15.31
N PHE A 251 -1.39 -0.53 14.44
CA PHE A 251 -1.32 -1.99 14.37
C PHE A 251 0.10 -2.47 14.02
N SER A 252 0.76 -1.82 13.06
CA SER A 252 2.11 -2.17 12.63
C SER A 252 3.12 -2.06 13.77
N ILE A 253 2.99 -1.03 14.62
CA ILE A 253 3.82 -0.87 15.81
C ILE A 253 3.58 -2.05 16.75
N GLN A 254 2.32 -2.29 17.13
CA GLN A 254 1.99 -3.33 18.11
C GLN A 254 2.45 -4.73 17.68
N VAL A 255 2.32 -5.06 16.40
CA VAL A 255 2.63 -6.41 15.90
C VAL A 255 4.11 -6.58 15.56
N LYS A 256 4.78 -5.54 15.06
CA LYS A 256 6.13 -5.70 14.48
C LYS A 256 7.26 -5.31 15.44
N THR A 257 7.01 -4.55 16.49
CA THR A 257 8.04 -4.23 17.50
C THR A 257 8.15 -5.29 18.59
N ARG A 258 7.02 -5.83 19.09
CA ARG A 258 7.00 -6.81 20.20
C ARG A 258 7.85 -8.08 20.00
N PRO A 259 7.94 -8.69 18.80
CA PRO A 259 8.77 -9.89 18.60
C PRO A 259 10.27 -9.61 18.78
N ILE A 260 10.72 -8.38 18.51
CA ILE A 260 12.12 -7.99 18.60
C ILE A 260 12.57 -7.98 20.08
N ASP A 261 11.73 -7.45 20.96
CA ASP A 261 12.04 -7.34 22.39
C ASP A 261 12.15 -8.71 23.07
N MET A 262 11.27 -9.66 22.73
CA MET A 262 11.30 -11.02 23.30
C MET A 262 12.54 -11.82 22.86
N ILE A 263 13.00 -11.64 21.62
CA ILE A 263 14.20 -12.33 21.12
C ILE A 263 15.45 -11.76 21.82
N GLN A 264 15.52 -10.45 22.00
CA GLN A 264 16.65 -9.79 22.65
C GLN A 264 16.77 -10.17 24.14
N SER A 265 15.66 -10.23 24.88
CA SER A 265 15.68 -10.67 26.28
C SER A 265 16.14 -12.13 26.40
N THR A 266 15.63 -13.01 25.52
CA THR A 266 16.03 -14.42 25.51
C THR A 266 17.53 -14.61 25.20
N GLN A 267 18.11 -13.78 24.32
CA GLN A 267 19.53 -13.82 24.01
C GLN A 267 20.41 -13.27 25.15
N GLN A 268 19.94 -12.25 25.87
CA GLN A 268 20.63 -11.73 27.05
C GLN A 268 20.65 -12.77 28.19
N ASP A 269 19.53 -13.45 28.42
CA ASP A 269 19.43 -14.52 29.44
C ASP A 269 20.30 -15.74 29.14
N LYS A 270 20.58 -16.01 27.85
CA LYS A 270 21.53 -17.08 27.45
C LYS A 270 23.00 -16.69 27.64
N LYS A 271 23.33 -15.40 27.67
CA LYS A 271 24.70 -14.92 27.88
C LYS A 271 25.06 -14.72 29.35
N SER A 272 24.07 -14.65 30.23
CA SER A 272 24.26 -14.50 31.67
C SER A 272 24.39 -15.83 32.43
N LYS A 273 24.21 -16.95 31.74
CA LYS A 273 24.43 -18.32 32.25
C LYS A 273 25.73 -18.88 31.68
#